data_AF-A0A6B3EZP2-F1
#
_entry.id   AF-A0A6B3EZP2-F1
#
_cell.length_a   1.000
_cell.length_b   1.000
_cell.length_c   1.000
_cell.angle_alpha   90.00
_cell.angle_beta   90.00
_cell.angle_gamma   90.00
#
_symmetry.space_group_name_H-M   'P 1'
#
loop_
_entity.id
_entity.type
_entity.pdbx_description
1 polymer ?
#
loop_
_entity_poly.entity_id
_entity_poly.type
_entity_poly.pdbx_seq_one_letter_code
_entity_poly.pdbx_strand_id
1 'polypeptide(L)'
;MVLLLPDGEPCSYRRPSPVSYVRQLPLARALARAARDDGLTAHVVHYRCRGWNTTEAQLAADAEWAVDEVVRRYGDVPVCLAGHGMGGRAALRAGGHPAVGA
;
A
#
# COMPACT_ATOMS: atom_id res chain seq x y z
N MET A 1 4.77 5.21 -9.67
CA MET A 1 4.74 5.32 -8.19
C MET A 1 4.59 3.95 -7.58
N VAL A 2 5.19 3.63 -6.43
CA VAL A 2 5.00 2.36 -5.72
C VAL A 2 4.39 2.58 -4.33
N LEU A 3 3.29 1.90 -4.03
CA LEU A 3 2.71 1.83 -2.70
C LEU A 3 3.05 0.49 -2.06
N LEU A 4 3.77 0.54 -0.93
CA LEU A 4 4.05 -0.61 -0.09
C LEU A 4 2.95 -0.77 0.95
N LEU A 5 2.38 -1.97 0.99
CA LEU A 5 1.27 -2.37 1.85
C LEU A 5 1.82 -3.26 2.98
N PRO A 6 1.90 -2.76 4.23
CA PRO A 6 2.34 -3.53 5.38
C PRO A 6 1.48 -4.78 5.61
N ASP A 7 2.01 -5.74 6.36
CA ASP A 7 1.21 -6.88 6.78
C ASP A 7 0.21 -6.50 7.89
N GLY A 8 -0.83 -7.32 8.03
CA GLY A 8 -1.93 -7.13 8.96
C GLY A 8 -2.45 -8.46 9.51
N GLU A 9 -3.57 -8.39 10.20
CA GLU A 9 -4.26 -9.54 10.79
C GLU A 9 -5.56 -9.83 10.02
N PRO A 10 -6.05 -11.07 9.99
CA PRO A 10 -7.35 -11.38 9.38
C PRO A 10 -8.51 -10.63 10.05
N CYS A 11 -8.52 -10.55 11.38
CA CYS A 11 -9.56 -9.88 12.17
C CYS A 11 -8.92 -9.10 13.32
N SER A 12 -8.99 -7.76 13.28
CA SER A 12 -8.51 -6.87 14.33
C SER A 12 -8.91 -5.41 14.08
N TYR A 13 -9.54 -4.77 15.06
CA TYR A 13 -9.80 -3.31 15.00
C TYR A 13 -8.72 -2.50 15.72
N ARG A 14 -7.61 -3.14 16.14
CA ARG A 14 -6.52 -2.44 16.81
C ARG A 14 -5.74 -1.57 15.82
N ARG A 15 -4.99 -0.62 16.37
CA ARG A 15 -4.09 0.24 15.61
C ARG A 15 -3.08 -0.58 14.79
N PRO A 16 -2.63 -0.06 13.63
CA PRO A 16 -1.56 -0.66 12.84
C PRO A 16 -0.34 -0.99 13.69
N SER A 17 0.32 -2.10 13.36
CA SER A 17 1.59 -2.45 13.99
C SER A 17 2.69 -1.53 13.47
N PRO A 18 3.36 -0.75 14.35
CA PRO A 18 4.51 0.04 13.93
C PRO A 18 5.63 -0.84 13.36
N VAL A 19 5.76 -2.07 13.86
CA VAL A 19 6.73 -3.06 13.38
C VAL A 19 6.45 -3.45 11.93
N SER A 20 5.18 -3.74 11.59
CA SER A 20 4.80 -4.08 10.21
C SER A 20 5.12 -2.95 9.24
N TYR A 21 4.90 -1.69 9.66
CA TYR A 21 5.25 -0.51 8.87
C TYR A 21 6.76 -0.37 8.67
N VAL A 22 7.56 -0.41 9.75
CA VAL A 22 9.01 -0.19 9.64
C VAL A 22 9.72 -1.29 8.85
N ARG A 23 9.18 -2.51 8.82
CA ARG A 23 9.72 -3.61 7.98
C ARG A 23 9.62 -3.32 6.47
N GLN A 24 8.75 -2.42 6.05
CA GLN A 24 8.64 -1.99 4.64
C GLN A 24 9.65 -0.89 4.27
N LEU A 25 10.18 -0.15 5.24
CA LEU A 25 11.05 1.00 4.98
C LEU A 25 12.35 0.66 4.24
N PRO A 26 13.06 -0.45 4.55
CA PRO A 26 14.24 -0.83 3.78
C PRO A 26 13.94 -1.03 2.29
N LEU A 27 12.82 -1.70 1.98
CA LEU A 27 12.37 -1.92 0.61
C LEU A 27 11.98 -0.60 -0.07
N ALA A 28 11.21 0.27 0.60
CA ALA A 28 10.85 1.59 0.08
C ALA A 28 12.11 2.40 -0.30
N ARG A 29 13.09 2.41 0.60
CA ARG A 29 14.36 3.11 0.38
C ARG A 29 15.19 2.47 -0.72
N ALA A 30 15.19 1.15 -0.86
CA ALA A 30 15.88 0.46 -1.94
C ALA A 30 15.28 0.81 -3.30
N LEU A 31 13.94 0.74 -3.42
CA LEU A 31 13.22 1.09 -4.65
C LEU A 31 13.43 2.56 -5.05
N ALA A 32 13.26 3.48 -4.10
CA ALA A 32 13.45 4.91 -4.36
C ALA A 32 14.91 5.26 -4.75
N ARG A 33 15.90 4.48 -4.28
CA ARG A 33 17.30 4.67 -4.70
C ARG A 33 17.58 4.06 -6.08
N ALA A 34 17.06 2.86 -6.34
CA ALA A 34 17.32 2.14 -7.58
C ALA A 34 16.70 2.84 -8.79
N ALA A 35 15.53 3.45 -8.62
CA ALA A 35 14.78 4.12 -9.68
C ALA A 35 14.77 5.65 -9.50
N ARG A 36 15.84 6.19 -8.91
CA ARG A 36 16.00 7.63 -8.67
C ARG A 36 16.01 8.42 -9.98
N ASP A 37 16.69 7.89 -10.98
CA ASP A 37 16.84 8.52 -12.29
C ASP A 37 15.56 8.38 -13.14
N ASP A 38 14.70 7.40 -12.81
CA ASP A 38 13.41 7.15 -13.45
C ASP A 38 12.25 7.94 -12.80
N GLY A 39 12.52 8.77 -11.79
CA GLY A 39 11.51 9.56 -11.08
C GLY A 39 10.54 8.72 -10.23
N LEU A 40 10.90 7.49 -9.89
CA LEU A 40 10.05 6.61 -9.09
C LEU A 40 10.06 7.02 -7.61
N THR A 41 8.87 7.26 -7.08
CA THR A 41 8.65 7.46 -5.65
C THR A 41 8.03 6.21 -5.02
N ALA A 42 8.42 5.90 -3.80
CA ALA A 42 7.89 4.79 -3.01
C ALA A 42 7.31 5.30 -1.68
N HIS A 43 6.07 4.92 -1.37
CA HIS A 43 5.39 5.26 -0.12
C HIS A 43 4.90 4.02 0.60
N VAL A 44 5.00 4.01 1.93
CA VAL A 44 4.39 2.96 2.75
C VAL A 44 3.03 3.43 3.23
N VAL A 45 1.99 2.65 2.96
CA VAL A 45 0.62 2.95 3.38
C VAL A 45 0.49 2.77 4.89
N HIS A 46 -0.18 3.71 5.55
CA HIS A 46 -0.51 3.62 6.96
C HIS A 46 -2.00 3.36 7.12
N TYR A 47 -2.34 2.11 7.45
CA TYR A 47 -3.74 1.70 7.60
C TYR A 47 -4.46 2.40 8.76
N ARG A 48 -5.79 2.40 8.72
CA ARG A 48 -6.64 2.88 9.83
C ARG A 48 -6.64 1.90 10.99
N CYS A 49 -6.69 0.60 10.68
CA CYS A 49 -6.57 -0.51 11.62
C CYS A 49 -5.65 -1.58 11.02
N ARG A 50 -5.32 -2.60 11.79
CA ARG A 50 -4.49 -3.71 11.29
C ARG A 50 -5.26 -4.90 10.75
N GLY A 51 -6.60 -4.91 10.84
CA GLY A 51 -7.42 -6.05 10.49
C GLY A 51 -8.07 -5.92 9.12
N TRP A 52 -8.19 -7.03 8.42
CA TRP A 52 -9.04 -7.10 7.22
C TRP A 52 -10.53 -7.08 7.57
N ASN A 53 -10.91 -7.71 8.68
CA ASN A 53 -12.27 -7.66 9.24
C ASN A 53 -13.32 -8.19 8.25
N THR A 54 -13.12 -9.45 7.84
CA THR A 54 -14.03 -10.25 7.00
C THR A 54 -14.56 -9.52 5.77
N THR A 55 -15.84 -9.12 5.77
CA THR A 55 -16.55 -8.48 4.65
C THR A 55 -16.23 -6.99 4.54
N GLU A 56 -15.76 -6.35 5.60
CA GLU A 56 -15.40 -4.94 5.57
C GLU A 56 -14.15 -4.68 4.73
N ALA A 57 -13.24 -5.67 4.67
CA ALA A 57 -12.02 -5.62 3.87
C ALA A 57 -11.23 -4.31 4.09
N GLN A 58 -11.10 -3.85 5.34
CA GLN A 58 -10.64 -2.50 5.66
C GLN A 58 -9.24 -2.19 5.10
N LEU A 59 -8.34 -3.19 5.07
CA LEU A 59 -7.00 -3.04 4.47
C LEU A 59 -7.05 -2.81 2.95
N ALA A 60 -8.01 -3.42 2.25
CA ALA A 60 -8.21 -3.17 0.82
C ALA A 60 -8.81 -1.78 0.58
N ALA A 61 -9.81 -1.38 1.37
CA ALA A 61 -10.38 -0.04 1.30
C ALA A 61 -9.32 1.05 1.54
N ASP A 62 -8.39 0.81 2.48
CA ASP A 62 -7.27 1.73 2.73
C ASP A 62 -6.25 1.75 1.59
N ALA A 63 -6.04 0.61 0.93
CA ALA A 63 -5.16 0.53 -0.24
C ALA A 63 -5.75 1.28 -1.43
N GLU A 64 -7.05 1.09 -1.72
CA GLU A 64 -7.78 1.84 -2.77
C GLU A 64 -7.75 3.35 -2.48
N TRP A 65 -8.08 3.75 -1.25
CA TRP A 65 -7.98 5.15 -0.82
C TRP A 65 -6.56 5.72 -0.98
N ALA A 66 -5.52 4.94 -0.69
CA ALA A 66 -4.15 5.40 -0.88
C ALA A 66 -3.80 5.61 -2.36
N VAL A 67 -4.36 4.81 -3.27
CA VAL A 67 -4.22 5.03 -4.72
C VAL A 67 -4.93 6.31 -5.14
N ASP A 68 -6.16 6.54 -4.67
CA ASP A 68 -6.90 7.80 -4.92
C ASP A 68 -6.09 9.02 -4.45
N GLU A 69 -5.50 8.94 -3.26
CA GLU A 69 -4.66 10.01 -2.73
C GLU A 69 -3.39 10.25 -3.54
N VAL A 70 -2.80 9.20 -4.12
CA VAL A 70 -1.67 9.36 -5.04
C VAL A 70 -2.11 10.12 -6.28
N VAL A 71 -3.21 9.70 -6.92
CA VAL A 71 -3.73 10.37 -8.11
C VAL A 71 -4.07 11.83 -7.82
N ARG A 72 -4.71 12.10 -6.67
CA ARG A 72 -5.06 13.45 -6.23
C ARG A 72 -3.85 14.35 -6.01
N ARG A 73 -2.73 13.81 -5.51
CA ARG A 73 -1.53 14.60 -5.14
C ARG A 73 -0.51 14.73 -6.27
N TYR A 74 -0.39 13.70 -7.10
CA TYR A 74 0.66 13.59 -8.12
C TYR A 74 0.13 13.61 -9.55
N GLY A 75 -1.19 13.63 -9.73
CA GLY A 75 -1.83 13.58 -11.05
C GLY A 75 -1.97 12.15 -11.57
N ASP A 76 -2.22 12.03 -12.87
CA ASP A 76 -2.41 10.74 -13.55
C ASP A 76 -1.06 10.02 -13.73
N VAL A 77 -0.62 9.33 -12.68
CA VAL A 77 0.62 8.57 -12.64
C VAL A 77 0.33 7.09 -12.41
N PRO A 78 1.01 6.17 -13.12
CA PRO A 78 0.82 4.74 -12.89
C PRO A 78 1.26 4.35 -11.47
N VAL A 79 0.41 3.58 -10.80
CA VAL A 79 0.61 3.11 -9.43
C VAL A 79 0.85 1.60 -9.43
N CYS A 80 1.97 1.17 -8.85
CA CYS A 80 2.25 -0.22 -8.55
C CYS A 80 1.98 -0.49 -7.06
N LEU A 81 1.30 -1.60 -6.77
CA LEU A 81 1.01 -2.05 -5.39
C LEU A 81 1.91 -3.24 -5.06
N ALA A 82 2.62 -3.18 -3.94
CA ALA A 82 3.40 -4.30 -3.43
C ALA A 82 3.10 -4.53 -1.95
N GLY A 83 2.73 -5.75 -1.59
CA GLY A 83 2.36 -6.10 -0.22
C GLY A 83 2.72 -7.53 0.14
N HIS A 84 2.81 -7.79 1.44
CA HIS A 84 3.06 -9.13 1.99
C HIS A 84 1.91 -9.55 2.91
N GLY A 85 1.59 -10.84 2.94
CA GLY A 85 0.52 -11.39 3.78
C GLY A 85 -0.84 -10.74 3.48
N MET A 86 -1.43 -10.13 4.51
CA MET A 86 -2.70 -9.40 4.36
C MET A 86 -2.57 -8.14 3.52
N GLY A 87 -1.39 -7.49 3.51
CA GLY A 87 -1.08 -6.39 2.60
C GLY A 87 -1.02 -6.84 1.14
N GLY A 88 -0.55 -8.07 0.88
CA GLY A 88 -0.57 -8.67 -0.46
C GLY A 88 -2.00 -8.95 -0.93
N ARG A 89 -2.86 -9.45 -0.04
CA ARG A 89 -4.30 -9.58 -0.32
C ARG A 89 -4.95 -8.23 -0.63
N ALA A 90 -4.60 -7.18 0.13
CA ALA A 90 -5.06 -5.83 -0.14
C ALA A 90 -4.60 -5.31 -1.51
N ALA A 91 -3.34 -5.55 -1.91
CA ALA A 91 -2.83 -5.19 -3.23
C ALA A 91 -3.64 -5.86 -4.35
N LEU A 92 -3.88 -7.17 -4.24
CA LEU A 92 -4.66 -7.90 -5.24
C LEU A 92 -6.11 -7.40 -5.33
N ARG A 93 -6.71 -7.04 -4.20
CA ARG A 93 -8.08 -6.53 -4.17
C ARG A 93 -8.19 -5.14 -4.79
N ALA A 94 -7.24 -4.27 -4.49
CA ALA A 94 -7.14 -2.92 -5.01
C ALA A 94 -6.58 -2.86 -6.45
N GLY A 95 -6.04 -3.96 -6.97
CA GLY A 95 -5.43 -4.03 -8.30
C GLY A 95 -6.38 -3.76 -9.47
N GLY A 96 -7.70 -3.77 -9.23
CA GLY A 96 -8.69 -3.36 -10.22
C GLY A 96 -8.89 -1.84 -10.31
N HIS A 97 -8.20 -1.05 -9.48
CA HIS A 97 -8.31 0.40 -9.51
C HIS A 97 -7.71 0.97 -10.82
N PRO A 98 -8.36 1.94 -11.50
CA PRO A 98 -7.93 2.40 -12.84
C PRO A 98 -6.50 2.94 -12.91
N ALA A 99 -6.02 3.56 -11.82
CA ALA A 99 -4.65 4.07 -11.73
C ALA A 99 -3.60 2.98 -11.43
N VAL A 100 -4.03 1.75 -11.11
CA VAL A 100 -3.11 0.63 -10.95
C VAL A 100 -2.82 0.04 -12.31
N GLY A 101 -1.59 0.25 -12.79
CA GLY A 101 -1.16 -0.12 -14.12
C GLY A 101 0.32 -0.48 -14.15
N ALA A 102 0.66 -1.39 -15.06
CA ALA A 102 2.03 -1.72 -15.42
C ALA A 102 2.55 -0.73 -16.48
#